data_AF-A0A2H3CCD2-F1
#
_entry.id   AF-A0A2H3CCD2-F1
#
_cell.length_a   1.000
_cell.length_b   1.000
_cell.length_c   1.000
_cell.angle_alpha   90.00
_cell.angle_beta   90.00
_cell.angle_gamma   90.00
#
_symmetry.space_group_name_H-M   'P 1'
#
loop_
_entity.id
_entity.type
_entity.pdbx_description
1 polymer ?
#
loop_
_entity_poly.entity_id
_entity_poly.type
_entity_poly.pdbx_seq_one_letter_code
_entity_poly.pdbx_strand_id
1 'polypeptide(L)'
;MSHSTEKPGKSSSSLEDISRTKSNLDPVPMRDVQIEPNWWWKYRQILREPAAEFAGTMLLVIFGTGVNCQAGLSVNSGVASSPKGDWGSVCLGWGAAIALGAWVSGGVSGGHMNPAITLAFATWRGFPWKKVPVYILAQLLGGIVGAGIVYANYFHAIDIVEGGRGIRTLLTAGNFGTIPLDYMTDVSCFFSEFLGTAILVLVLLAVLDSRNGAPPSGLVPLVLFVTFLGITASLGMETCK
;
A
#
# COMPACT_ATOMS: atom_id res chain seq x y z
N MET A 1 -55.59 -58.68 -4.10
CA MET A 1 -56.50 -57.74 -4.78
C MET A 1 -56.32 -56.36 -4.16
N SER A 2 -55.89 -55.39 -4.98
CA SER A 2 -56.19 -53.94 -4.95
C SER A 2 -56.16 -53.17 -3.61
N HIS A 3 -55.11 -52.40 -3.29
CA HIS A 3 -54.88 -50.96 -3.58
C HIS A 3 -55.58 -49.95 -2.65
N SER A 4 -54.78 -49.15 -1.93
CA SER A 4 -55.06 -47.75 -1.56
C SER A 4 -53.79 -47.10 -1.01
N THR A 5 -53.14 -46.28 -1.83
CA THR A 5 -51.97 -45.45 -1.50
C THR A 5 -52.42 -44.14 -0.88
N GLU A 6 -51.98 -43.85 0.34
CA GLU A 6 -52.17 -42.55 0.99
C GLU A 6 -50.93 -41.68 0.77
N LYS A 7 -51.08 -40.55 0.05
CA LYS A 7 -50.01 -39.53 -0.12
C LYS A 7 -50.14 -38.50 1.01
N PRO A 8 -49.07 -38.11 1.70
CA PRO A 8 -49.11 -36.97 2.61
C PRO A 8 -49.04 -35.66 1.80
N GLY A 9 -50.07 -34.83 1.93
CA GLY A 9 -50.09 -33.46 1.43
C GLY A 9 -49.70 -32.43 2.49
N LYS A 10 -49.29 -31.25 2.01
CA LYS A 10 -49.03 -29.96 2.69
C LYS A 10 -47.67 -29.77 3.38
N SER A 11 -46.71 -29.25 2.62
CA SER A 11 -45.69 -28.31 3.16
C SER A 11 -45.31 -27.15 2.22
N SER A 12 -45.87 -27.05 1.01
CA SER A 12 -45.46 -26.01 0.04
C SER A 12 -46.18 -24.66 0.20
N SER A 13 -47.37 -24.61 0.82
CA SER A 13 -48.11 -23.34 0.92
C SER A 13 -47.44 -22.33 1.86
N SER A 14 -46.83 -22.80 2.94
CA SER A 14 -46.21 -21.93 3.95
C SER A 14 -44.98 -21.17 3.44
N LEU A 15 -44.23 -21.76 2.51
CA LEU A 15 -43.02 -21.14 1.93
C LEU A 15 -43.37 -20.13 0.83
N GLU A 16 -44.42 -20.40 0.05
CA GLU A 16 -44.96 -19.45 -0.93
C GLU A 16 -45.61 -18.24 -0.23
N ASP A 17 -46.29 -18.45 0.90
CA ASP A 17 -46.88 -17.36 1.69
C ASP A 17 -45.81 -16.48 2.34
N ILE A 18 -44.70 -17.05 2.83
CA ILE A 18 -43.57 -16.27 3.37
C ILE A 18 -42.86 -15.49 2.24
N SER A 19 -42.72 -16.08 1.05
CA SER A 19 -42.14 -15.43 -0.13
C SER A 19 -43.00 -14.25 -0.61
N ARG A 20 -44.33 -14.45 -0.68
CA ARG A 20 -45.30 -13.40 -1.03
C ARG A 20 -45.39 -12.30 0.03
N THR A 21 -45.15 -12.61 1.30
CA THR A 21 -45.14 -11.59 2.36
C THR A 21 -43.91 -10.69 2.25
N LYS A 22 -42.75 -11.23 1.87
CA LYS A 22 -41.53 -10.44 1.64
C LYS A 22 -41.60 -9.57 0.38
N SER A 23 -42.36 -9.97 -0.65
CA SER A 23 -42.52 -9.19 -1.88
C SER A 23 -43.47 -7.99 -1.76
N ASN A 24 -44.29 -7.94 -0.70
CA ASN A 24 -45.29 -6.88 -0.46
C ASN A 24 -44.90 -5.91 0.67
N LEU A 25 -43.65 -5.97 1.14
CA LEU A 25 -43.12 -4.94 2.03
C LEU A 25 -42.59 -3.81 1.14
N ASP A 26 -43.32 -2.70 1.10
CA ASP A 26 -42.79 -1.46 0.54
C ASP A 26 -41.44 -1.19 1.20
N PRO A 27 -40.37 -0.87 0.44
CA PRO A 27 -39.08 -0.55 1.02
C PRO A 27 -39.29 0.62 1.99
N VAL A 28 -38.97 0.39 3.26
CA VAL A 28 -38.98 1.46 4.27
C VAL A 28 -38.08 2.55 3.72
N PRO A 29 -38.60 3.77 3.47
CA PRO A 29 -37.75 4.85 2.99
C PRO A 29 -36.70 5.08 4.07
N MET A 30 -35.44 4.73 3.76
CA MET A 30 -34.32 5.13 4.58
C MET A 30 -34.37 6.66 4.55
N ARG A 31 -34.80 7.26 5.66
CA ARG A 31 -34.62 8.69 5.85
C ARG A 31 -33.11 8.86 5.82
N ASP A 32 -32.60 9.44 4.74
CA ASP A 32 -31.27 10.01 4.74
C ASP A 32 -31.27 11.01 5.90
N VAL A 33 -30.73 10.58 7.04
CA VAL A 33 -30.54 11.46 8.18
C VAL A 33 -29.53 12.48 7.69
N GLN A 34 -30.04 13.63 7.23
CA GLN A 34 -29.26 14.80 6.90
C GLN A 34 -28.69 15.30 8.23
N ILE A 35 -27.57 14.70 8.66
CA ILE A 35 -26.78 15.20 9.77
C ILE A 35 -26.21 16.52 9.28
N GLU A 36 -26.80 17.63 9.73
CA GLU A 36 -26.27 18.98 9.54
C GLU A 36 -24.77 18.95 9.88
N PRO A 37 -23.87 19.10 8.88
CA PRO A 37 -22.46 18.86 9.09
C PRO A 37 -21.90 19.99 9.95
N ASN A 38 -21.56 19.65 11.20
CA ASN A 38 -20.81 20.56 12.05
C ASN A 38 -19.47 20.93 11.37
N TRP A 39 -18.89 22.05 11.77
CA TRP A 39 -17.63 22.55 11.18
C TRP A 39 -16.52 21.49 11.18
N TRP A 40 -16.42 20.68 12.24
CA TRP A 40 -15.51 19.54 12.36
C TRP A 40 -15.69 18.48 11.29
N TRP A 41 -16.93 18.17 10.88
CA TRP A 41 -17.20 17.21 9.83
C TRP A 41 -16.58 17.66 8.51
N LYS A 42 -16.68 18.94 8.16
CA LYS A 42 -16.11 19.48 6.91
C LYS A 42 -14.58 19.34 6.89
N TYR A 43 -13.91 19.70 7.98
CA TYR A 43 -12.46 19.51 8.13
C TYR A 43 -12.06 18.04 8.06
N ARG A 44 -12.80 17.14 8.72
CA ARG A 44 -12.54 15.70 8.68
C ARG A 44 -12.66 15.14 7.27
N GLN A 45 -13.63 15.61 6.46
CA GLN A 45 -13.75 15.16 5.08
C GLN A 45 -12.58 15.63 4.20
N ILE A 46 -12.13 16.87 4.38
CA ILE A 46 -10.97 17.41 3.65
C ILE A 46 -9.68 16.67 4.02
N LEU A 47 -9.49 16.37 5.31
CA LEU A 47 -8.30 15.68 5.81
C LEU A 47 -8.33 14.17 5.59
N ARG A 48 -9.46 13.60 5.14
CA ARG A 48 -9.62 12.15 4.98
C ARG A 48 -8.62 11.56 3.98
N GLU A 49 -8.52 12.16 2.79
CA GLU A 49 -7.61 11.70 1.74
C GLU A 49 -6.13 11.94 2.09
N PRO A 50 -5.72 13.15 2.55
CA PRO A 50 -4.34 13.38 2.95
C PRO A 50 -3.91 12.51 4.14
N ALA A 51 -4.79 12.25 5.12
CA ALA A 51 -4.47 11.35 6.23
C ALA A 51 -4.27 9.90 5.77
N ALA A 52 -5.03 9.46 4.77
CA ALA A 52 -4.85 8.14 4.18
C ALA A 52 -3.55 8.03 3.38
N GLU A 53 -3.19 9.05 2.59
CA GLU A 53 -1.88 9.11 1.91
C GLU A 53 -0.72 9.11 2.90
N PHE A 54 -0.82 9.91 3.97
CA PHE A 54 0.15 9.92 5.06
C PHE A 54 0.30 8.53 5.69
N ALA A 55 -0.80 7.89 6.08
CA ALA A 55 -0.77 6.58 6.73
C ALA A 55 -0.25 5.48 5.80
N GLY A 56 -0.66 5.50 4.53
CA GLY A 56 -0.19 4.57 3.51
C GLY A 56 1.31 4.69 3.29
N THR A 57 1.82 5.91 3.03
CA THR A 57 3.26 6.13 2.82
C THR A 57 4.07 5.87 4.09
N MET A 58 3.53 6.18 5.28
CA MET A 58 4.17 5.84 6.55
C MET A 58 4.37 4.32 6.68
N LEU A 59 3.33 3.51 6.40
CA LEU A 59 3.47 2.05 6.43
C LEU A 59 4.44 1.54 5.35
N LEU A 60 4.38 2.10 4.14
CA LEU A 60 5.34 1.78 3.08
C LEU A 60 6.78 1.97 3.56
N VAL A 61 7.09 3.10 4.20
CA VAL A 61 8.44 3.38 4.69
C VAL A 61 8.78 2.52 5.91
N ILE A 62 7.84 2.26 6.83
CA ILE A 62 8.09 1.40 8.00
C ILE A 62 8.53 0.00 7.57
N PHE A 63 7.78 -0.64 6.68
CA PHE A 63 8.10 -1.98 6.22
C PHE A 63 9.33 -1.99 5.30
N GLY A 64 9.44 -1.04 4.37
CA GLY A 64 10.56 -0.95 3.42
C GLY A 64 11.90 -0.67 4.10
N THR A 65 11.99 0.43 4.86
CA THR A 65 13.24 0.76 5.57
C THR A 65 13.49 -0.19 6.75
N GLY A 66 12.44 -0.76 7.35
CA GLY A 66 12.56 -1.78 8.39
C GLY A 66 13.23 -3.06 7.88
N VAL A 67 12.85 -3.55 6.69
CA VAL A 67 13.52 -4.73 6.11
C VAL A 67 14.96 -4.42 5.70
N ASN A 68 15.23 -3.20 5.21
CA ASN A 68 16.60 -2.75 4.93
C ASN A 68 17.44 -2.77 6.22
N CYS A 69 16.96 -2.14 7.30
CA CYS A 69 17.65 -2.14 8.59
C CYS A 69 17.84 -3.56 9.14
N GLN A 70 16.84 -4.43 9.02
CA GLN A 70 16.96 -5.81 9.49
C GLN A 70 18.03 -6.58 8.71
N ALA A 71 18.01 -6.52 7.38
CA ALA A 71 19.00 -7.21 6.55
C ALA A 71 20.40 -6.60 6.73
N GLY A 72 20.51 -5.26 6.65
CA GLY A 72 21.78 -4.55 6.65
C GLY A 72 22.47 -4.46 8.01
N LEU A 73 21.74 -4.34 9.12
CA LEU A 73 22.36 -4.22 10.45
C LEU A 73 22.67 -5.59 11.08
N SER A 74 21.88 -6.62 10.77
CA SER A 74 22.05 -7.95 11.38
C SER A 74 23.27 -8.74 10.90
N VAL A 75 23.95 -8.29 9.84
CA VAL A 75 25.23 -8.86 9.40
C VAL A 75 26.36 -8.58 10.40
N ASN A 76 26.23 -7.52 11.21
CA ASN A 76 27.19 -7.21 12.25
C ASN A 76 26.95 -8.12 13.47
N SER A 77 27.98 -8.88 13.86
CA SER A 77 27.90 -9.83 14.98
C SER A 77 27.65 -9.17 16.35
N GLY A 78 27.93 -7.87 16.48
CA GLY A 78 27.58 -7.07 17.65
C GLY A 78 26.10 -6.71 17.73
N VAL A 79 25.35 -6.81 16.63
CA VAL A 79 23.90 -6.55 16.56
C VAL A 79 23.11 -7.86 16.67
N ALA A 80 23.50 -8.88 15.90
CA ALA A 80 22.83 -10.19 15.91
C ALA A 80 23.84 -11.33 15.76
N SER A 81 23.55 -12.48 16.39
CA SER A 81 24.42 -13.66 16.32
C SER A 81 24.51 -14.29 14.93
N SER A 82 23.55 -13.98 14.07
CA SER A 82 23.51 -14.40 12.66
C SER A 82 22.73 -13.36 11.85
N PRO A 83 23.01 -13.23 10.54
CA PRO A 83 22.18 -12.43 9.64
C PRO A 83 20.69 -12.82 9.74
N LYS A 84 19.81 -11.81 9.66
CA LYS A 84 18.34 -11.91 9.77
C LYS A 84 17.61 -11.43 8.51
N GLY A 85 18.34 -11.28 7.41
CA GLY A 85 17.77 -10.92 6.11
C GLY A 85 18.82 -11.02 5.01
N ASP A 86 18.32 -11.12 3.79
CA ASP A 86 19.05 -11.12 2.53
C ASP A 86 18.29 -10.30 1.48
N TRP A 87 18.80 -10.23 0.25
CA TRP A 87 18.13 -9.53 -0.85
C TRP A 87 16.71 -10.04 -1.12
N GLY A 88 16.48 -11.35 -0.98
CA GLY A 88 15.15 -11.94 -1.13
C GLY A 88 14.16 -11.40 -0.09
N SER A 89 14.60 -11.30 1.16
CA SER A 89 13.80 -10.69 2.23
C SER A 89 13.49 -9.21 1.97
N VAL A 90 14.45 -8.45 1.44
CA VAL A 90 14.27 -7.04 1.06
C VAL A 90 13.19 -6.91 -0.01
N CYS A 91 13.27 -7.74 -1.07
CA CYS A 91 12.28 -7.75 -2.14
C CYS A 91 10.86 -8.09 -1.63
N LEU A 92 10.74 -9.10 -0.76
CA LEU A 92 9.47 -9.47 -0.13
C LEU A 92 8.93 -8.38 0.80
N GLY A 93 9.81 -7.76 1.60
CA GLY A 93 9.45 -6.72 2.55
C GLY A 93 8.90 -5.48 1.85
N TRP A 94 9.56 -5.02 0.79
CA TRP A 94 9.09 -3.89 -0.01
C TRP A 94 7.80 -4.21 -0.79
N GLY A 95 7.68 -5.43 -1.33
CA GLY A 95 6.43 -5.91 -1.92
C GLY A 95 5.26 -5.88 -0.91
N ALA A 96 5.49 -6.35 0.32
CA ALA A 96 4.50 -6.31 1.38
C ALA A 96 4.17 -4.87 1.80
N ALA A 97 5.18 -4.00 1.86
CA ALA A 97 5.05 -2.60 2.24
C ALA A 97 4.08 -1.84 1.34
N ILE A 98 4.24 -1.95 0.01
CA ILE A 98 3.36 -1.27 -0.94
C ILE A 98 1.94 -1.84 -0.90
N ALA A 99 1.80 -3.16 -0.76
CA ALA A 99 0.50 -3.81 -0.72
C ALA A 99 -0.30 -3.41 0.52
N LEU A 100 0.31 -3.44 1.70
CA LEU A 100 -0.34 -3.07 2.95
C LEU A 100 -0.66 -1.57 2.99
N GLY A 101 0.26 -0.71 2.55
CA GLY A 101 -0.03 0.72 2.49
C GLY A 101 -1.17 1.02 1.51
N ALA A 102 -1.20 0.37 0.33
CA ALA A 102 -2.25 0.55 -0.66
C ALA A 102 -3.59 -0.01 -0.15
N TRP A 103 -3.58 -1.10 0.62
CA TRP A 103 -4.78 -1.62 1.28
C TRP A 103 -5.34 -0.59 2.29
N VAL A 104 -4.49 -0.01 3.12
CA VAL A 104 -4.90 0.94 4.18
C VAL A 104 -5.42 2.25 3.60
N SER A 105 -4.82 2.73 2.52
CA SER A 105 -5.12 4.05 1.94
C SER A 105 -6.09 3.99 0.75
N GLY A 106 -6.14 2.88 0.02
CA GLY A 106 -6.83 2.74 -1.27
C GLY A 106 -8.32 3.08 -1.24
N GLY A 107 -9.06 2.58 -0.23
CA GLY A 107 -10.50 2.86 -0.10
C GLY A 107 -10.84 4.30 0.29
N VAL A 108 -9.83 5.12 0.60
CA VAL A 108 -9.98 6.49 1.09
C VAL A 108 -9.48 7.51 0.08
N SER A 109 -8.19 7.44 -0.27
CA SER A 109 -7.50 8.41 -1.13
C SER A 109 -7.26 7.92 -2.56
N GLY A 110 -7.48 6.62 -2.82
CA GLY A 110 -6.99 5.93 -4.01
C GLY A 110 -5.60 5.31 -3.84
N GLY A 111 -4.94 5.54 -2.70
CA GLY A 111 -3.68 4.91 -2.31
C GLY A 111 -2.53 5.19 -3.27
N HIS A 112 -2.29 6.46 -3.58
CA HIS A 112 -1.21 6.82 -4.50
C HIS A 112 0.16 6.54 -3.87
N MET A 113 0.33 7.00 -2.62
CA MET A 113 1.48 6.82 -1.75
C MET A 113 2.84 7.23 -2.31
N ASN A 114 2.83 7.85 -3.49
CA ASN A 114 3.99 8.14 -4.31
C ASN A 114 3.69 9.39 -5.16
N PRO A 115 4.57 10.41 -5.12
CA PRO A 115 4.42 11.60 -5.94
C PRO A 115 4.33 11.32 -7.45
N ALA A 116 5.13 10.38 -7.97
CA ALA A 116 5.12 10.01 -9.38
C ALA A 116 3.79 9.36 -9.80
N ILE A 117 3.23 8.49 -8.96
CA ILE A 117 1.89 7.91 -9.20
C ILE A 117 0.82 9.00 -9.16
N THR A 118 0.92 9.94 -8.21
CA THR A 118 -0.01 11.07 -8.10
C THR A 118 0.00 11.93 -9.37
N LEU A 119 1.18 12.22 -9.93
CA LEU A 119 1.34 12.95 -11.18
C LEU A 119 0.83 12.15 -12.39
N ALA A 120 1.13 10.85 -12.43
CA ALA A 120 0.63 9.95 -13.48
C ALA A 120 -0.90 9.92 -13.51
N PHE A 121 -1.55 9.82 -12.35
CA PHE A 121 -3.01 9.80 -12.25
C PHE A 121 -3.61 11.16 -12.58
N ALA A 122 -2.95 12.27 -12.23
CA ALA A 122 -3.40 13.62 -12.62
C ALA A 122 -3.34 13.82 -14.14
N THR A 123 -2.37 13.16 -14.79
CA THR A 123 -2.15 13.26 -16.23
C THR A 123 -3.08 12.34 -17.02
N TRP A 124 -3.24 11.07 -16.61
CA TRP A 124 -3.90 10.04 -17.41
C TRP A 124 -5.21 9.50 -16.85
N ARG A 125 -5.51 9.72 -15.57
CA ARG A 125 -6.72 9.19 -14.89
C ARG A 125 -7.66 10.28 -14.38
N GLY A 126 -7.42 11.53 -14.75
CA GLY A 126 -8.28 12.66 -14.40
C GLY A 126 -8.26 13.03 -12.92
N PHE A 127 -7.20 12.65 -12.18
CA PHE A 127 -7.08 13.06 -10.79
C PHE A 127 -6.94 14.59 -10.68
N PRO A 128 -7.68 15.27 -9.78
CA PRO A 128 -7.69 16.72 -9.74
C PRO A 128 -6.32 17.32 -9.43
N TRP A 129 -5.77 18.10 -10.37
CA TRP A 129 -4.47 18.79 -10.22
C TRP A 129 -4.37 19.64 -8.94
N LYS A 130 -5.50 20.21 -8.48
CA LYS A 130 -5.57 20.98 -7.22
C LYS A 130 -5.25 20.15 -5.96
N LYS A 131 -5.45 18.83 -6.01
CA LYS A 131 -5.16 17.91 -4.90
C LYS A 131 -3.71 17.41 -4.88
N VAL A 132 -3.01 17.49 -6.01
CA VAL A 132 -1.64 16.96 -6.17
C VAL A 132 -0.68 17.49 -5.11
N PRO A 133 -0.57 18.81 -4.82
CA PRO A 133 0.39 19.29 -3.83
C PRO A 133 0.10 18.77 -2.41
N VAL A 134 -1.18 18.63 -2.06
CA VAL A 134 -1.61 18.14 -0.74
C VAL A 134 -1.28 16.66 -0.58
N TYR A 135 -1.48 15.86 -1.64
CA TYR A 135 -1.10 14.45 -1.65
C TYR A 135 0.43 14.29 -1.50
N ILE A 136 1.21 15.03 -2.28
CA ILE A 136 2.69 14.98 -2.20
C ILE A 136 3.16 15.38 -0.80
N LEU A 137 2.61 16.45 -0.22
CA LEU A 137 2.97 16.85 1.14
C LEU A 137 2.63 15.77 2.18
N ALA A 138 1.44 15.17 2.09
CA ALA A 138 1.04 14.09 2.98
C ALA A 138 1.96 12.86 2.86
N GLN A 139 2.34 12.48 1.64
CA GLN A 139 3.26 11.38 1.36
C GLN A 139 4.65 11.66 1.94
N LEU A 140 5.20 12.86 1.73
CA LEU A 140 6.50 13.26 2.28
C LEU A 140 6.50 13.23 3.81
N LEU A 141 5.48 13.79 4.45
CA LEU A 141 5.34 13.74 5.91
C LEU A 141 5.17 12.31 6.42
N GLY A 142 4.38 11.49 5.73
CA GLY A 142 4.20 10.08 6.06
C GLY A 142 5.52 9.32 5.99
N GLY A 143 6.31 9.56 4.94
CA GLY A 143 7.63 8.95 4.78
C GLY A 143 8.62 9.38 5.85
N ILE A 144 8.68 10.68 6.17
CA ILE A 144 9.55 11.20 7.26
C ILE A 144 9.19 10.56 8.59
N VAL A 145 7.90 10.49 8.93
CA VAL A 145 7.44 9.86 10.18
C VAL A 145 7.73 8.36 10.18
N GLY A 146 7.49 7.66 9.08
CA GLY A 146 7.80 6.25 8.94
C GLY A 146 9.29 5.96 9.15
N ALA A 147 10.17 6.74 8.51
CA ALA A 147 11.61 6.63 8.66
C ALA A 147 12.04 6.95 10.11
N GLY A 148 11.44 7.97 10.74
CA GLY A 148 11.68 8.31 12.15
C GLY A 148 11.31 7.18 13.11
N ILE A 149 10.20 6.48 12.86
CA ILE A 149 9.78 5.31 13.65
C ILE A 149 10.78 4.16 13.51
N VAL A 150 11.21 3.84 12.29
CA VAL A 150 12.20 2.77 12.05
C VAL A 150 13.55 3.15 12.66
N TYR A 151 13.99 4.39 12.50
CA TYR A 151 15.21 4.88 13.13
C TYR A 151 15.15 4.75 14.66
N ALA A 152 14.02 5.14 15.28
CA ALA A 152 13.83 4.96 16.71
C ALA A 152 13.87 3.49 17.14
N ASN A 153 13.35 2.58 16.31
CA ASN A 153 13.40 1.14 16.57
C ASN A 153 14.83 0.55 16.48
N TYR A 154 15.63 1.02 15.52
CA TYR A 154 16.97 0.47 15.24
C TYR A 154 18.12 1.34 15.79
N PHE A 155 17.86 2.40 16.55
CA PHE A 155 18.89 3.38 16.92
C PHE A 155 20.10 2.78 17.63
N HIS A 156 19.89 1.79 18.50
CA HIS A 156 20.97 1.08 19.19
C HIS A 156 21.80 0.21 18.25
N ALA A 157 21.15 -0.49 17.32
CA ALA A 157 21.85 -1.30 16.32
C ALA A 157 22.68 -0.41 15.38
N ILE A 158 22.13 0.74 14.99
CA ILE A 158 22.83 1.76 14.21
C ILE A 158 24.04 2.29 14.98
N ASP A 159 23.90 2.62 16.27
CA ASP A 159 25.03 3.07 17.10
C ASP A 159 26.17 2.04 17.16
N ILE A 160 25.84 0.73 17.24
CA ILE A 160 26.85 -0.34 17.23
C ILE A 160 27.58 -0.39 15.88
N VAL A 161 26.84 -0.36 14.77
CA VAL A 161 27.41 -0.44 13.41
C VAL A 161 28.25 0.78 13.07
N GLU A 162 27.82 1.97 13.49
CA GLU A 162 28.52 3.24 13.26
C GLU A 162 29.68 3.48 14.24
N GLY A 163 29.88 2.59 15.23
CA GLY A 163 30.99 2.66 16.18
C GLY A 163 30.78 3.64 17.33
N GLY A 164 29.55 4.11 17.56
CA GLY A 164 29.24 4.97 18.70
C GLY A 164 27.95 5.77 18.57
N ARG A 165 27.50 6.30 19.71
CA ARG A 165 26.30 7.12 19.79
C ARG A 165 26.47 8.45 19.05
N GLY A 166 25.52 8.75 18.17
CA GLY A 166 25.49 10.03 17.43
C GLY A 166 26.37 10.08 16.17
N ILE A 167 27.08 9.00 15.84
CA ILE A 167 27.83 8.88 14.59
C ILE A 167 26.87 8.39 13.50
N ARG A 168 26.72 9.14 12.40
CA ARG A 168 25.85 8.77 11.27
C ARG A 168 26.58 9.00 9.97
N THR A 169 26.83 7.93 9.23
CA THR A 169 27.56 7.97 7.96
C THR A 169 26.70 7.47 6.81
N LEU A 170 27.25 7.48 5.59
CA LEU A 170 26.58 6.90 4.43
C LEU A 170 26.35 5.39 4.57
N LEU A 171 27.09 4.71 5.45
CA LEU A 171 26.96 3.27 5.69
C LEU A 171 25.55 2.89 6.15
N THR A 172 25.01 3.57 7.17
CA THR A 172 23.65 3.28 7.64
C THR A 172 22.57 4.14 6.99
N ALA A 173 22.95 5.26 6.34
CA ALA A 173 22.01 6.10 5.59
C ALA A 173 21.34 5.36 4.43
N GLY A 174 22.04 4.41 3.80
CA GLY A 174 21.49 3.54 2.74
C GLY A 174 20.28 2.70 3.17
N ASN A 175 20.06 2.52 4.48
CA ASN A 175 18.85 1.84 4.96
C ASN A 175 17.59 2.70 4.84
N PHE A 176 17.72 4.02 4.77
CA PHE A 176 16.61 4.98 4.77
C PHE A 176 16.42 5.69 3.43
N GLY A 177 17.41 5.60 2.53
CA GLY A 177 17.37 6.19 1.20
C GLY A 177 18.29 5.44 0.25
N THR A 178 18.14 5.68 -1.04
CA THR A 178 18.90 4.98 -2.09
C THR A 178 20.23 5.69 -2.36
N ILE A 179 21.31 4.92 -2.38
CA ILE A 179 22.65 5.38 -2.75
C ILE A 179 23.12 4.50 -3.91
N PRO A 180 23.49 5.09 -5.07
CA PRO A 180 23.88 4.30 -6.24
C PRO A 180 25.22 3.61 -6.06
N LEU A 181 25.42 2.48 -6.75
CA LEU A 181 26.70 1.78 -6.81
C LEU A 181 27.79 2.65 -7.45
N ASP A 182 29.05 2.45 -7.07
CA ASP A 182 30.16 3.35 -7.47
C ASP A 182 30.39 3.42 -8.99
N TYR A 183 29.99 2.39 -9.73
CA TYR A 183 30.11 2.36 -11.19
C TYR A 183 28.95 3.05 -11.93
N MET A 184 27.89 3.43 -11.22
CA MET A 184 26.69 4.01 -11.83
C MET A 184 26.84 5.51 -12.05
N THR A 185 26.59 5.95 -13.29
CA THR A 185 26.52 7.38 -13.63
C THR A 185 25.14 7.94 -13.33
N ASP A 186 25.03 9.26 -13.14
CA ASP A 186 23.75 9.94 -12.91
C ASP A 186 22.70 9.64 -14.01
N VAL A 187 23.13 9.52 -15.27
CA VAL A 187 22.26 9.20 -16.40
C VAL A 187 21.74 7.76 -16.30
N SER A 188 22.62 6.82 -15.94
CA SER A 188 22.24 5.42 -15.73
C SER A 188 21.29 5.27 -14.54
N CYS A 189 21.53 6.01 -13.44
CA CYS A 189 20.63 6.04 -12.29
C CYS A 189 19.26 6.58 -12.67
N PHE A 190 19.22 7.70 -13.41
CA PHE A 190 17.97 8.27 -13.91
C PHE A 190 17.19 7.26 -14.76
N PHE A 191 17.87 6.58 -15.70
CA PHE A 191 17.22 5.59 -16.55
C PHE A 191 16.68 4.39 -15.75
N SER A 192 17.43 3.91 -14.76
CA SER A 192 16.99 2.81 -13.89
C SER A 192 15.72 3.18 -13.10
N GLU A 193 15.72 4.34 -12.44
CA GLU A 193 14.56 4.83 -11.67
C GLU A 193 13.35 5.14 -12.57
N PHE A 194 13.61 5.71 -13.75
CA PHE A 194 12.58 5.94 -14.77
C PHE A 194 11.94 4.63 -15.22
N LEU A 195 12.75 3.62 -15.55
CA LEU A 195 12.28 2.33 -16.02
C LEU A 195 11.45 1.61 -14.96
N GLY A 196 11.93 1.54 -13.72
CA GLY A 196 11.20 0.94 -12.60
C GLY A 196 9.86 1.62 -12.35
N THR A 197 9.87 2.96 -12.33
CA THR A 197 8.64 3.76 -12.14
C THR A 197 7.67 3.60 -13.32
N ALA A 198 8.18 3.56 -14.55
CA ALA A 198 7.35 3.37 -15.75
C ALA A 198 6.64 2.01 -15.73
N ILE A 199 7.33 0.94 -15.32
CA ILE A 199 6.73 -0.40 -15.16
C ILE A 199 5.65 -0.37 -14.09
N LEU A 200 5.94 0.22 -12.91
CA LEU A 200 4.98 0.34 -11.82
C LEU A 200 3.70 1.08 -12.27
N VAL A 201 3.87 2.23 -12.91
CA VAL A 201 2.74 3.03 -13.41
C VAL A 201 1.99 2.28 -14.52
N LEU A 202 2.69 1.62 -15.44
CA LEU A 202 2.06 0.85 -16.52
C LEU A 202 1.18 -0.27 -15.97
N VAL A 203 1.69 -1.07 -15.03
CA VAL A 203 0.91 -2.15 -14.41
C VAL A 203 -0.26 -1.59 -13.61
N LEU A 204 -0.06 -0.51 -12.87
CA LEU A 204 -1.13 0.14 -12.11
C LEU A 204 -2.24 0.66 -13.03
N LEU A 205 -1.88 1.29 -14.16
CA LEU A 205 -2.85 1.69 -15.17
C LEU A 205 -3.53 0.47 -15.80
N ALA A 206 -2.83 -0.64 -16.04
CA ALA A 206 -3.43 -1.84 -16.60
C ALA A 206 -4.44 -2.50 -15.64
N VAL A 207 -4.15 -2.52 -14.34
CA VAL A 207 -4.99 -3.11 -13.28
C VAL A 207 -6.25 -2.27 -13.03
N LEU A 208 -6.13 -0.94 -13.12
CA LEU A 208 -7.24 -0.02 -12.90
C LEU A 208 -8.06 0.26 -14.16
N ASP A 209 -7.72 -0.34 -15.30
CA ASP A 209 -8.49 -0.18 -16.54
C ASP A 209 -9.64 -1.20 -16.61
N SER A 210 -10.88 -0.72 -16.57
CA SER A 210 -12.07 -1.54 -16.72
C SER A 210 -12.21 -2.18 -18.10
N ARG A 211 -11.47 -1.69 -19.10
CA ARG A 211 -11.43 -2.26 -20.46
C ARG A 211 -10.36 -3.35 -20.62
N ASN A 212 -9.55 -3.58 -19.59
CA ASN A 212 -8.57 -4.65 -19.55
C ASN A 212 -9.08 -5.81 -18.67
N GLY A 213 -8.29 -6.88 -18.54
CA GLY A 213 -8.50 -7.97 -17.58
C GLY A 213 -8.25 -7.54 -16.14
N ALA A 214 -9.05 -6.59 -15.63
CA ALA A 214 -8.92 -6.10 -14.26
C ALA A 214 -9.16 -7.24 -13.25
N PRO A 215 -8.30 -7.37 -12.22
CA PRO A 215 -8.50 -8.38 -11.20
C PRO A 215 -9.77 -8.09 -10.38
N PRO A 216 -10.35 -9.11 -9.73
CA PRO A 216 -11.46 -8.94 -8.78
C PRO A 216 -11.24 -7.79 -7.79
N SER A 217 -12.30 -7.06 -7.47
CA SER A 217 -12.28 -5.96 -6.51
C SER A 217 -11.71 -6.42 -5.17
N GLY A 218 -10.60 -5.81 -4.74
CA GLY A 218 -9.88 -6.17 -3.51
C GLY A 218 -8.53 -6.87 -3.75
N LEU A 219 -8.24 -7.34 -4.97
CA LEU A 219 -6.93 -7.95 -5.29
C LEU A 219 -5.89 -6.95 -5.79
N VAL A 220 -6.23 -5.67 -5.94
CA VAL A 220 -5.28 -4.62 -6.36
C VAL A 220 -4.03 -4.57 -5.46
N PRO A 221 -4.12 -4.64 -4.12
CA PRO A 221 -2.94 -4.74 -3.25
C PRO A 221 -2.05 -5.95 -3.54
N LEU A 222 -2.63 -7.10 -3.90
CA LEU A 222 -1.85 -8.30 -4.25
C LEU A 222 -1.12 -8.12 -5.58
N VAL A 223 -1.73 -7.45 -6.55
CA VAL A 223 -1.02 -7.14 -7.81
C VAL A 223 0.11 -6.14 -7.56
N LEU A 224 -0.10 -5.15 -6.70
CA LEU A 224 0.96 -4.23 -6.28
C LEU A 224 2.12 -4.96 -5.58
N PHE A 225 1.81 -5.94 -4.71
CA PHE A 225 2.81 -6.82 -4.10
C PHE A 225 3.68 -7.50 -5.17
N VAL A 226 3.06 -8.20 -6.12
CA VAL A 226 3.77 -8.94 -7.17
C VAL A 226 4.57 -8.00 -8.06
N THR A 227 4.00 -6.84 -8.40
CA THR A 227 4.64 -5.83 -9.26
C THR A 227 5.92 -5.31 -8.61
N PHE A 228 5.83 -4.89 -7.35
CA PHE A 228 6.97 -4.30 -6.67
C PHE A 228 8.02 -5.36 -6.32
N LEU A 229 7.60 -6.56 -5.91
CA LEU A 229 8.48 -7.71 -5.73
C LEU A 229 9.30 -7.99 -7.00
N GLY A 230 8.64 -8.01 -8.17
CA GLY A 230 9.30 -8.22 -9.45
C GLY A 230 10.28 -7.11 -9.81
N ILE A 231 9.90 -5.85 -9.60
CA ILE A 231 10.77 -4.68 -9.83
C ILE A 231 11.99 -4.74 -8.91
N THR A 232 11.82 -4.94 -7.60
CA THR A 232 12.95 -5.00 -6.66
C THR A 232 13.86 -6.18 -6.94
N ALA A 233 13.30 -7.35 -7.26
CA ALA A 233 14.10 -8.55 -7.52
C ALA A 233 14.88 -8.47 -8.84
N SER A 234 14.40 -7.69 -9.81
CA SER A 234 14.98 -7.63 -11.17
C SER A 234 15.79 -6.37 -11.44
N LEU A 235 15.44 -5.24 -10.81
CA LEU A 235 15.96 -3.91 -11.13
C LEU A 235 16.49 -3.15 -9.89
N GLY A 236 16.38 -3.71 -8.69
CA GLY A 236 16.65 -2.97 -7.45
C GLY A 236 18.12 -2.80 -7.07
N MET A 237 19.05 -3.55 -7.67
CA MET A 237 20.47 -3.56 -7.27
C MET A 237 21.21 -2.27 -7.63
N GLU A 238 20.94 -1.71 -8.81
CA GLU A 238 21.78 -0.65 -9.41
C GLU A 238 21.77 0.67 -8.60
N THR A 239 20.64 0.98 -7.96
CA THR A 239 20.45 2.23 -7.21
C THR A 239 20.44 2.04 -5.69
N CYS A 240 20.73 0.84 -5.19
CA CYS A 240 20.77 0.52 -3.76
C CYS A 240 22.11 -0.11 -3.36
N LYS A 241 22.91 0.64 -2.58
CA LYS A 241 24.12 0.16 -1.90
C LYS A 241 23.81 -0.51 -0.56
#